data_AF-A0A2W1JPV4-F1
#
_entry.id   AF-A0A2W1JPV4-F1
#
_cell.length_a   1.000
_cell.length_b   1.000
_cell.length_c   1.000
_cell.angle_alpha   90.00
_cell.angle_beta   90.00
_cell.angle_gamma   90.00
#
_symmetry.space_group_name_H-M   'P 1'
#
loop_
_entity.id
_entity.type
_entity.pdbx_description
1 polymer ?
#
loop_
_entity_poly.entity_id
_entity_poly.type
_entity_poly.pdbx_seq_one_letter_code
_entity_poly.pdbx_strand_id
1 'polypeptide(L)'
;MDYFGKANSQNMPQYFFWDHMHLDHSSAVRADVSRQNYSVCPRYWYVDATSKCSRCKKMFCFTIADQKRWYEELGFYVDSYAKNCRACRNDERKQKSLRQAYDRDIEATLCSNDIVAKKCLADVIDELCSYNSALPAKLHENRRLLNKQILRLTQQVDK
;
A
#
# COMPACT_ATOMS: atom_id res chain seq x y z
N MET A 1 -36.66 12.99 -1.31
CA MET A 1 -35.35 13.52 -1.76
C MET A 1 -34.34 12.39 -1.72
N ASP A 2 -33.50 12.28 -2.75
CA ASP A 2 -32.48 11.24 -2.88
C ASP A 2 -31.12 11.74 -2.36
N TYR A 3 -31.02 11.95 -1.04
CA TYR A 3 -29.85 12.60 -0.42
C TYR A 3 -28.54 11.79 -0.48
N PHE A 4 -28.65 10.48 -0.69
CA PHE A 4 -27.50 9.56 -0.70
C PHE A 4 -27.23 8.97 -2.09
N GLY A 5 -27.93 9.45 -3.12
CA GLY A 5 -27.79 8.94 -4.48
C GLY A 5 -28.24 7.48 -4.63
N LYS A 6 -29.27 7.05 -3.90
CA LYS A 6 -29.86 5.71 -4.08
C LYS A 6 -30.47 5.56 -5.47
N ALA A 7 -31.10 6.59 -6.03
CA ALA A 7 -31.73 6.53 -7.35
C ALA A 7 -30.83 7.08 -8.47
N ASN A 8 -30.00 8.08 -8.18
CA ASN A 8 -29.15 8.74 -9.17
C ASN A 8 -27.69 8.86 -8.67
N SER A 9 -26.73 8.45 -9.51
CA SER A 9 -25.30 8.55 -9.20
C SER A 9 -24.82 10.00 -9.04
N GLN A 10 -25.47 10.97 -9.67
CA GLN A 10 -25.15 12.39 -9.53
C GLN A 10 -25.48 12.95 -8.14
N ASN A 11 -26.38 12.29 -7.41
CA ASN A 11 -26.76 12.68 -6.06
C ASN A 11 -25.91 11.99 -4.98
N MET A 12 -24.81 11.33 -5.37
CA MET A 12 -23.91 10.74 -4.38
C MET A 12 -23.31 11.83 -3.48
N PRO A 13 -23.16 11.56 -2.18
CA PRO A 13 -22.53 12.50 -1.26
C PRO A 13 -21.10 12.88 -1.69
N GLN A 14 -20.80 14.18 -1.67
CA GLN A 14 -19.51 14.72 -2.09
C GLN A 14 -18.33 14.23 -1.22
N TYR A 15 -18.58 13.93 0.06
CA TYR A 15 -17.53 13.47 0.97
C TYR A 15 -16.92 12.12 0.55
N PHE A 16 -17.62 11.31 -0.25
CA PHE A 16 -17.05 10.11 -0.84
C PHE A 16 -15.95 10.40 -1.87
N PHE A 17 -15.76 11.67 -2.24
CA PHE A 17 -14.94 12.09 -3.36
C PHE A 17 -14.01 13.28 -3.07
N TRP A 18 -13.69 13.57 -1.80
CA TRP A 18 -12.99 14.79 -1.36
C TRP A 18 -11.80 15.22 -2.24
N ASP A 19 -10.96 14.26 -2.67
CA ASP A 19 -9.72 14.53 -3.43
C ASP A 19 -9.82 14.12 -4.91
N HIS A 20 -11.04 13.97 -5.42
CA HIS A 20 -11.28 13.64 -6.83
C HIS A 20 -11.50 14.90 -7.64
N MET A 21 -10.72 15.03 -8.72
CA MET A 21 -10.79 16.17 -9.64
C MET A 21 -11.92 16.02 -10.65
N HIS A 22 -12.26 14.78 -11.01
CA HIS A 22 -13.31 14.50 -11.99
C HIS A 22 -14.01 13.17 -11.68
N LEU A 23 -15.32 13.17 -11.80
CA LEU A 23 -16.19 11.99 -11.66
C LEU A 23 -16.92 11.76 -12.97
N ASP A 24 -16.72 10.58 -13.56
CA ASP A 24 -17.44 10.19 -14.77
C ASP A 24 -18.72 9.45 -14.41
N HIS A 25 -19.82 10.19 -14.26
CA HIS A 25 -21.13 9.60 -13.97
C HIS A 25 -21.70 8.76 -15.12
N SER A 26 -21.17 8.87 -16.35
CA SER A 26 -21.61 8.01 -17.47
C SER A 26 -21.14 6.57 -17.29
N SER A 27 -20.05 6.37 -16.56
CA SER A 27 -19.52 5.07 -16.17
C SER A 27 -20.28 4.40 -15.01
N ALA A 28 -21.30 5.03 -14.44
CA ALA A 28 -21.89 4.62 -13.18
C ALA A 28 -22.40 3.16 -13.17
N VAL A 29 -21.95 2.37 -12.20
CA VAL A 29 -22.38 0.99 -11.96
C VAL A 29 -22.90 0.83 -10.54
N ARG A 30 -23.93 -0.01 -10.38
CA ARG A 30 -24.48 -0.36 -9.06
C ARG A 30 -23.47 -1.11 -8.20
N ALA A 31 -23.40 -0.70 -6.94
CA ALA A 31 -22.65 -1.40 -5.91
C ALA A 31 -23.48 -2.51 -5.25
N ASP A 32 -22.81 -3.53 -4.73
CA ASP A 32 -23.41 -4.50 -3.82
C ASP A 32 -23.27 -3.99 -2.39
N VAL A 33 -24.30 -3.30 -1.92
CA VAL A 33 -24.32 -2.69 -0.58
C VAL A 33 -24.23 -3.73 0.55
N SER A 34 -24.61 -4.99 0.30
CA SER A 34 -24.56 -6.05 1.32
C SER A 34 -23.13 -6.45 1.68
N ARG A 35 -22.17 -6.11 0.82
CA ARG A 35 -20.75 -6.44 0.97
C ARG A 35 -19.91 -5.26 1.45
N GLN A 36 -20.52 -4.09 1.62
CA GLN A 36 -19.82 -2.88 2.02
C GLN A 36 -19.69 -2.76 3.54
N ASN A 37 -18.63 -2.08 3.97
CA ASN A 37 -18.43 -1.68 5.36
C ASN A 37 -18.73 -0.19 5.52
N TYR A 38 -19.75 0.17 6.28
CA TYR A 38 -20.19 1.57 6.44
C TYR A 38 -20.88 1.81 7.78
N SER A 39 -20.71 3.02 8.33
CA SER A 39 -21.32 3.39 9.62
C SER A 39 -22.70 4.02 9.47
N VAL A 40 -22.92 4.84 8.44
CA VAL A 40 -24.15 5.65 8.30
C VAL A 40 -24.93 5.24 7.05
N CYS A 41 -24.31 5.30 5.88
CA CYS A 41 -24.95 4.93 4.62
C CYS A 41 -23.98 4.23 3.68
N PRO A 42 -24.46 3.26 2.89
CA PRO A 42 -23.66 2.63 1.86
C PRO A 42 -23.41 3.58 0.71
N ARG A 43 -22.47 3.21 -0.14
CA ARG A 43 -22.25 3.85 -1.44
C ARG A 43 -23.01 3.06 -2.50
N TYR A 44 -24.07 3.64 -3.05
CA TYR A 44 -24.95 2.94 -4.00
C TYR A 44 -24.38 2.78 -5.42
N TRP A 45 -23.37 3.59 -5.76
CA TRP A 45 -22.77 3.61 -7.09
C TRP A 45 -21.25 3.72 -7.04
N TYR A 46 -20.61 3.11 -8.01
CA TYR A 46 -19.23 3.38 -8.37
C TYR A 46 -19.18 4.09 -9.71
N VAL A 47 -18.26 5.04 -9.82
CA VAL A 47 -18.01 5.85 -11.01
C VAL A 47 -16.51 5.97 -11.17
N ASP A 48 -16.00 5.95 -12.39
CA ASP A 48 -14.59 6.22 -12.62
C ASP A 48 -14.23 7.62 -12.09
N ALA A 49 -13.27 7.65 -11.17
CA ALA A 49 -12.97 8.85 -10.40
C ALA A 49 -11.49 9.19 -10.56
N THR A 50 -11.20 10.33 -11.18
CA THR A 50 -9.83 10.77 -11.48
C THR A 50 -9.29 11.64 -10.34
N SER A 51 -8.11 11.30 -9.85
CA SER A 51 -7.41 12.00 -8.77
C SER A 51 -5.93 12.19 -9.08
N LYS A 52 -5.31 13.13 -8.37
CA LYS A 52 -3.86 13.31 -8.38
C LYS A 52 -3.22 12.50 -7.26
N CYS A 53 -2.25 11.64 -7.57
CA CYS A 53 -1.54 10.86 -6.56
C CYS A 53 -0.80 11.77 -5.58
N SER A 54 -1.05 11.62 -4.28
CA SER A 54 -0.41 12.48 -3.27
C SER A 54 1.11 12.26 -3.20
N ARG A 55 1.60 11.05 -3.49
CA ARG A 55 3.03 10.70 -3.54
C ARG A 55 3.72 11.11 -4.83
N CYS A 56 3.37 10.51 -5.98
CA CYS A 56 4.08 10.72 -7.25
C CYS A 56 3.53 11.88 -8.10
N LYS A 57 2.45 12.54 -7.65
CA LYS A 57 1.80 13.69 -8.31
C LYS A 57 1.23 13.43 -9.71
N LYS A 58 1.31 12.21 -10.22
CA LYS A 58 0.68 11.78 -11.48
C LYS A 58 -0.83 11.63 -11.30
N MET A 59 -1.58 11.92 -12.36
CA MET A 59 -3.01 11.63 -12.43
C MET A 59 -3.23 10.12 -12.52
N PHE A 60 -4.29 9.64 -11.86
CA PHE A 60 -4.73 8.25 -11.98
C PHE A 60 -6.25 8.17 -11.82
N CYS A 61 -6.83 7.13 -12.41
CA CYS A 61 -8.24 6.80 -12.25
C CYS A 61 -8.40 5.73 -11.16
N PHE A 62 -9.24 5.99 -10.17
CA PHE A 62 -9.77 4.98 -9.27
C PHE A 62 -10.99 4.35 -9.95
N THR A 63 -10.73 3.28 -10.69
CA THR A 63 -11.74 2.68 -11.57
C THR A 63 -12.86 2.04 -10.78
N ILE A 64 -13.99 1.79 -11.44
CA ILE A 64 -15.11 1.01 -10.87
C ILE A 64 -14.65 -0.36 -10.38
N ALA A 65 -13.80 -1.05 -11.15
CA ALA A 65 -13.27 -2.36 -10.75
C ALA A 65 -12.41 -2.26 -9.49
N ASP A 66 -11.57 -1.23 -9.39
CA ASP A 66 -10.80 -0.96 -8.19
C ASP A 66 -11.71 -0.65 -6.99
N GLN A 67 -12.79 0.12 -7.18
CA GLN A 67 -13.76 0.45 -6.13
C GLN A 67 -14.53 -0.78 -5.64
N LYS A 68 -15.04 -1.63 -6.54
CA LYS A 68 -15.70 -2.89 -6.17
C LYS A 68 -14.80 -3.73 -5.30
N ARG A 69 -13.57 -3.97 -5.73
CA ARG A 69 -12.59 -4.70 -4.93
C ARG A 69 -12.30 -4.01 -3.60
N TRP A 70 -12.17 -2.69 -3.60
CA TRP A 70 -11.84 -1.92 -2.39
C TRP A 70 -12.91 -2.04 -1.30
N TYR A 71 -14.17 -1.83 -1.67
CA TYR A 71 -15.26 -1.78 -0.69
C TYR A 71 -15.93 -3.13 -0.44
N GLU A 72 -16.01 -4.02 -1.44
CA GLU A 72 -16.80 -5.27 -1.37
C GLU A 72 -15.95 -6.53 -1.16
N GLU A 73 -14.65 -6.49 -1.49
CA GLU A 73 -13.73 -7.62 -1.28
C GLU A 73 -12.77 -7.36 -0.14
N LEU A 74 -12.15 -6.17 -0.10
CA LEU A 74 -11.18 -5.80 0.93
C LEU A 74 -11.83 -5.21 2.20
N GLY A 75 -13.11 -4.83 2.13
CA GLY A 75 -13.90 -4.38 3.28
C GLY A 75 -13.47 -3.02 3.85
N PHE A 76 -12.80 -2.18 3.05
CA PHE A 76 -12.51 -0.81 3.47
C PHE A 76 -13.81 -0.02 3.64
N TYR A 77 -13.82 0.93 4.58
CA TYR A 77 -14.97 1.80 4.78
C TYR A 77 -15.30 2.59 3.51
N VAL A 78 -16.59 2.75 3.23
CA VAL A 78 -17.11 3.43 2.02
C VAL A 78 -16.73 4.92 1.90
N ASP A 79 -16.33 5.54 3.01
CA ASP A 79 -15.83 6.92 3.08
C ASP A 79 -14.32 7.02 2.85
N SER A 80 -13.60 5.89 2.82
CA SER A 80 -12.20 5.85 2.42
C SER A 80 -12.06 6.06 0.92
N TYR A 81 -10.94 6.62 0.48
CA TYR A 81 -10.65 6.83 -0.95
C TYR A 81 -9.18 6.60 -1.25
N ALA A 82 -8.87 6.37 -2.53
CA ALA A 82 -7.50 6.19 -2.98
C ALA A 82 -6.76 7.54 -3.00
N LYS A 83 -5.91 7.80 -2.00
CA LYS A 83 -5.00 8.98 -1.99
C LYS A 83 -3.80 8.82 -2.94
N ASN A 84 -3.43 7.58 -3.21
CA ASN A 84 -2.25 7.19 -3.99
C ASN A 84 -2.66 6.32 -5.18
N CYS A 85 -1.94 6.46 -6.29
CA CYS A 85 -2.13 5.57 -7.44
C CYS A 85 -1.78 4.12 -7.09
N ARG A 86 -2.25 3.17 -7.91
CA ARG A 86 -2.03 1.72 -7.69
C ARG A 86 -0.54 1.37 -7.51
N ALA A 87 0.34 1.94 -8.32
CA ALA A 87 1.78 1.71 -8.19
C ALA A 87 2.32 2.18 -6.82
N CYS A 88 2.00 3.41 -6.42
CA CYS A 88 2.43 3.93 -5.12
C CYS A 88 1.84 3.15 -3.93
N ARG A 89 0.58 2.70 -4.01
CA ARG A 89 -0.01 1.83 -2.97
C ARG A 89 0.68 0.46 -2.89
N ASN A 90 1.11 -0.10 -4.03
CA ASN A 90 1.85 -1.35 -4.05
C ASN A 90 3.24 -1.20 -3.43
N ASP A 91 3.94 -0.11 -3.73
CA ASP A 91 5.21 0.21 -3.09
C ASP A 91 5.07 0.34 -1.57
N GLU A 92 4.03 1.05 -1.09
CA GLU A 92 3.78 1.22 0.35
C GLU A 92 3.54 -0.12 1.04
N ARG A 93 2.75 -1.01 0.42
CA ARG A 93 2.54 -2.36 0.94
C ARG A 93 3.84 -3.16 0.95
N LYS A 94 4.65 -3.05 -0.10
CA LYS A 94 5.94 -3.75 -0.21
C LYS A 94 6.94 -3.25 0.83
N GLN A 95 7.08 -1.94 1.01
CA GLN A 95 7.89 -1.33 2.07
C GLN A 95 7.45 -1.81 3.45
N LYS A 96 6.14 -1.84 3.73
CA LYS A 96 5.61 -2.35 4.99
C LYS A 96 5.96 -3.83 5.19
N SER A 97 5.81 -4.64 4.15
CA SER A 97 6.15 -6.07 4.19
C SER A 97 7.65 -6.30 4.43
N LEU A 98 8.51 -5.56 3.73
CA LEU A 98 9.97 -5.63 3.90
C LEU A 98 10.38 -5.20 5.31
N ARG A 99 9.76 -4.14 5.83
CA ARG A 99 9.99 -3.68 7.21
C ARG A 99 9.59 -4.74 8.23
N GLN A 100 8.44 -5.37 8.06
CA GLN A 100 7.98 -6.46 8.92
C GLN A 100 8.91 -7.68 8.84
N ALA A 101 9.40 -8.03 7.66
CA ALA A 101 10.38 -9.10 7.49
C ALA A 101 11.69 -8.78 8.22
N TYR A 102 12.20 -7.57 8.05
CA TYR A 102 13.39 -7.09 8.77
C TYR A 102 13.20 -7.14 10.29
N ASP A 103 12.10 -6.57 10.80
CA ASP A 103 11.85 -6.49 12.25
C ASP A 103 11.70 -7.90 12.87
N ARG A 104 11.14 -8.86 12.11
CA ARG A 104 11.00 -10.26 12.55
C ARG A 104 12.33 -11.01 12.59
N ASP A 105 13.19 -10.82 11.58
CA ASP A 105 14.30 -11.73 11.33
C ASP A 105 15.66 -11.19 11.86
N ILE A 106 15.78 -9.89 12.15
CA ILE A 106 17.07 -9.23 12.43
C ILE A 106 17.84 -9.81 13.62
N GLU A 107 17.21 -10.02 14.77
CA GLU A 107 17.90 -10.47 15.99
C GLU A 107 18.45 -11.89 15.80
N ALA A 108 17.61 -12.81 15.33
CA ALA A 108 18.00 -14.19 15.06
C ALA A 108 19.10 -14.26 13.99
N THR A 109 18.96 -13.46 12.92
CA THR A 109 19.94 -13.45 11.83
C THR A 109 21.30 -12.94 12.29
N LEU A 110 21.36 -11.90 13.12
CA LEU A 110 22.63 -11.35 13.64
C LEU A 110 23.39 -12.35 14.52
N CYS A 111 22.68 -13.16 15.30
CA CYS A 111 23.26 -14.18 16.19
C CYS A 111 23.63 -15.49 15.50
N SER A 112 23.02 -15.80 14.35
CA SER A 112 23.33 -17.00 13.58
C SER A 112 24.65 -16.89 12.79
N ASN A 113 25.21 -18.03 12.37
CA ASN A 113 26.30 -18.09 11.37
C ASN A 113 25.79 -18.43 9.96
N ASP A 114 24.48 -18.34 9.73
CA ASP A 114 23.87 -18.62 8.44
C ASP A 114 24.15 -17.47 7.46
N ILE A 115 25.08 -17.72 6.53
CA ILE A 115 25.48 -16.74 5.50
C ILE A 115 24.30 -16.42 4.57
N VAL A 116 23.46 -17.40 4.25
CA VAL A 116 22.32 -17.24 3.33
C VAL A 116 21.28 -16.32 3.96
N ALA A 117 20.92 -16.57 5.23
CA ALA A 117 20.00 -15.72 5.97
C ALA A 117 20.53 -14.28 6.09
N LYS A 118 21.82 -14.10 6.38
CA LYS A 118 22.44 -12.77 6.47
C LYS A 118 22.42 -12.02 5.12
N LYS A 119 22.72 -12.72 4.01
CA LYS A 119 22.66 -12.13 2.66
C LYS A 119 21.23 -11.71 2.31
N CYS A 120 20.26 -12.59 2.54
CA CYS A 120 18.85 -12.29 2.29
C CYS A 120 18.36 -11.07 3.08
N LEU A 121 18.74 -10.96 4.35
CA LEU A 121 18.37 -9.80 5.17
C LEU A 121 19.07 -8.50 4.72
N ALA A 122 20.31 -8.59 4.24
CA ALA A 122 21.00 -7.45 3.63
C ALA A 122 20.28 -6.97 2.35
N ASP A 123 19.81 -7.90 1.51
CA ASP A 123 19.05 -7.58 0.30
C ASP A 123 17.70 -6.90 0.65
N VAL A 124 17.03 -7.34 1.72
CA VAL A 124 15.80 -6.69 2.23
C VAL A 124 16.07 -5.23 2.62
N ILE A 125 17.19 -4.97 3.31
CA ILE A 125 17.61 -3.61 3.69
C ILE A 125 17.92 -2.76 2.45
N ASP A 126 18.59 -3.33 1.45
CA ASP A 126 18.95 -2.64 0.21
C ASP A 126 17.71 -2.26 -0.58
N GLU A 127 16.75 -3.17 -0.65
CA GLU A 127 15.47 -2.91 -1.28
C GLU A 127 14.68 -1.81 -0.54
N LEU A 128 14.66 -1.83 0.80
CA LEU A 128 14.07 -0.74 1.60
C LEU A 128 14.72 0.61 1.30
N CYS A 129 16.05 0.64 1.13
CA CYS A 129 16.79 1.87 0.81
C CYS A 129 16.40 2.43 -0.58
N SER A 130 16.08 1.56 -1.55
CA SER A 130 15.69 1.97 -2.91
C SER A 130 14.43 2.83 -2.95
N TYR A 131 13.56 2.73 -1.94
CA TYR A 131 12.31 3.47 -1.88
C TYR A 131 12.44 4.94 -1.47
N ASN A 132 13.66 5.43 -1.22
CA ASN A 132 13.99 6.81 -0.85
C ASN A 132 13.16 7.33 0.34
N SER A 133 12.82 6.42 1.26
CA SER A 133 12.13 6.74 2.51
C SER A 133 13.17 7.01 3.60
N ALA A 134 12.85 7.90 4.54
CA ALA A 134 13.72 8.14 5.69
C ALA A 134 13.75 6.89 6.58
N LEU A 135 14.79 6.08 6.45
CA LEU A 135 14.99 4.88 7.26
C LEU A 135 15.71 5.22 8.57
N PRO A 136 15.43 4.50 9.68
CA PRO A 136 16.12 4.72 10.94
C PRO A 136 17.63 4.44 10.84
N ALA A 137 18.46 5.22 11.53
CA ALA A 137 19.92 5.04 11.55
C ALA A 137 20.36 3.60 11.90
N LYS A 138 19.66 2.97 12.87
CA LYS A 138 19.88 1.58 13.30
C LYS A 138 19.82 0.57 12.15
N LEU A 139 18.96 0.80 11.15
CA LEU A 139 18.84 -0.09 10.00
C LEU A 139 20.11 -0.06 9.13
N HIS A 140 20.69 1.13 8.95
CA HIS A 140 21.96 1.30 8.25
C HIS A 140 23.15 0.72 9.03
N GLU A 141 23.14 0.81 10.36
CA GLU A 141 24.15 0.17 11.22
C GLU A 141 24.08 -1.36 11.11
N ASN A 142 22.88 -1.93 11.20
CA ASN A 142 22.66 -3.37 11.06
C ASN A 142 23.12 -3.88 9.69
N ARG A 143 22.87 -3.12 8.61
CA ARG A 143 23.42 -3.41 7.28
C ARG A 143 24.95 -3.54 7.30
N ARG A 144 25.65 -2.59 7.92
CA ARG A 144 27.13 -2.61 8.03
C ARG A 144 27.61 -3.82 8.81
N LEU A 145 26.92 -4.16 9.90
CA LEU A 145 27.24 -5.34 10.72
C LEU A 145 27.06 -6.65 9.94
N LEU A 146 25.94 -6.81 9.22
CA LEU A 146 25.68 -7.97 8.38
C LEU A 146 26.76 -8.16 7.33
N ASN A 147 27.13 -7.09 6.60
CA ASN A 147 28.19 -7.15 5.59
C ASN A 147 29.55 -7.57 6.18
N LYS A 148 29.90 -7.04 7.37
CA LYS A 148 31.14 -7.43 8.07
C LYS A 148 31.11 -8.92 8.47
N GLN A 149 29.98 -9.42 8.96
CA GLN A 149 29.81 -10.83 9.34
C GLN A 149 29.86 -11.75 8.12
N ILE A 150 29.22 -11.39 7.00
CA ILE A 150 29.24 -12.15 5.74
C ILE A 150 30.68 -12.27 5.23
N LEU A 151 31.44 -11.18 5.20
CA LEU A 151 32.84 -11.20 4.77
C LEU A 151 33.69 -12.14 5.63
N ARG A 152 33.54 -12.05 6.96
CA ARG A 152 34.27 -12.91 7.90
C ARG A 152 33.93 -14.39 7.70
N LEU A 153 32.66 -14.73 7.57
CA LEU A 153 32.20 -16.11 7.42
C LEU A 153 32.62 -16.69 6.06
N THR A 154 32.58 -15.89 4.98
CA THR A 154 33.03 -16.34 3.65
C THR A 154 34.52 -16.70 3.67
N GLN A 155 35.36 -15.85 4.28
CA GLN A 155 36.81 -16.11 4.43
C GLN A 155 37.14 -17.33 5.30
N GLN A 156 36.21 -17.81 6.12
CA GLN A 156 36.37 -19.02 6.94
C GLN A 156 35.96 -20.30 6.21
N VAL A 157 35.10 -20.20 5.20
CA VAL A 157 34.66 -21.34 4.36
C VAL A 157 35.68 -21.63 3.26
N ASP A 158 36.40 -20.61 2.80
CA ASP A 158 37.44 -20.73 1.75
C ASP A 158 38.81 -21.23 2.28
N LYS A 159 38.92 -21.53 3.58
CA LYS A 159 40.12 -22.08 4.24
C LYS A 159 39.90 -23.52 4.68
#